data_AF-A0A2N0TV69-F1
#
_entry.id   AF-A0A2N0TV69-F1
#
_cell.length_a   1.000
_cell.length_b   1.000
_cell.length_c   1.000
_cell.angle_alpha   90.00
_cell.angle_beta   90.00
_cell.angle_gamma   90.00
#
_symmetry.space_group_name_H-M   'P 1'
#
loop_
_entity.id
_entity.type
_entity.pdbx_description
1 polymer ?
#
loop_
_entity_poly.entity_id
_entity_poly.type
_entity_poly.pdbx_seq_one_letter_code
_entity_poly.pdbx_strand_id
1 'polypeptide(L)'
;MISTSCQKSFQGNDKVRILDNFNEVSSLEELINLPEFKNKILYINLFSFYCKHSVDEFTYIEELQSNSHKNLKVGEDVAFIHLSTPKWAFESFWKSNVEDYDLAGYHFLMNEKFLNNFWSHFPEAQKGTPFFIQVTMDKKISKTFRPSTMIQKAPLDAALNDFVLQTFKFVRANLDSVLSGHPEKYDLLFKFDKSSEEKISFFTYSKNDPDNSNEVDVWKNLNVFAERSFDSIPDKDGLSGYSFAIPLNVKTLDSIIPE
;
A
#
# COMPACT_ATOMS: atom_id res chain seq x y z
N MET A 1 -37.17 1.11 -39.27
CA MET A 1 -36.80 -0.28 -38.91
C MET A 1 -35.81 -0.19 -37.78
N ILE A 2 -36.23 -0.51 -36.56
CA ILE A 2 -35.31 -0.65 -35.43
C ILE A 2 -34.65 -2.02 -35.63
N SER A 3 -33.36 -2.00 -35.95
CA SER A 3 -32.54 -3.21 -36.00
C SER A 3 -32.43 -3.76 -34.59
N THR A 4 -33.26 -4.77 -34.29
CA THR A 4 -33.09 -5.69 -33.17
C THR A 4 -31.84 -6.55 -33.44
N SER A 5 -30.65 -5.98 -33.24
CA SER A 5 -29.47 -6.78 -33.03
C SER A 5 -29.50 -7.25 -31.58
N CYS A 6 -29.85 -8.53 -31.39
CA CYS A 6 -29.57 -9.30 -30.19
C CYS A 6 -28.14 -8.96 -29.71
N GLN A 7 -28.02 -8.18 -28.62
CA GLN A 7 -26.74 -7.77 -28.07
C GLN A 7 -25.96 -9.04 -27.71
N LYS A 8 -24.86 -9.29 -28.42
CA LYS A 8 -23.84 -10.24 -27.98
C LYS A 8 -23.36 -9.75 -26.61
N SER A 9 -23.60 -10.53 -25.56
CA SER A 9 -23.10 -10.22 -24.23
C SER A 9 -21.57 -10.10 -24.30
N PHE A 10 -21.01 -8.98 -23.84
CA PHE A 10 -19.57 -8.75 -23.80
C PHE A 10 -18.83 -9.93 -23.14
N GLN A 11 -17.78 -10.44 -23.78
CA GLN A 11 -17.00 -11.60 -23.30
C GLN A 11 -15.59 -11.20 -22.84
N GLY A 12 -15.28 -9.91 -22.77
CA GLY A 12 -13.93 -9.41 -22.55
C GLY A 12 -13.25 -8.90 -23.83
N ASN A 13 -12.05 -8.37 -23.65
CA ASN A 13 -11.14 -7.87 -24.69
C ASN A 13 -9.66 -8.10 -24.24
N ASP A 14 -8.69 -7.52 -24.93
CA ASP A 14 -7.26 -7.71 -24.61
C ASP A 14 -6.87 -7.28 -23.17
N LYS A 15 -7.58 -6.30 -22.61
CA LYS A 15 -7.37 -5.76 -21.26
C LYS A 15 -8.30 -6.36 -20.23
N VAL A 16 -9.56 -6.60 -20.61
CA VAL A 16 -10.66 -7.00 -19.74
C VAL A 16 -10.92 -8.49 -19.89
N ARG A 17 -10.68 -9.27 -18.83
CA ARG A 17 -10.80 -10.73 -18.84
C ARG A 17 -12.00 -11.17 -18.01
N ILE A 18 -12.94 -11.87 -18.63
CA ILE A 18 -14.06 -12.53 -17.95
C ILE A 18 -13.85 -14.03 -18.11
N LEU A 19 -13.82 -14.79 -17.00
CA LEU A 19 -13.69 -16.25 -17.06
C LEU A 19 -15.06 -16.88 -17.32
N ASP A 20 -15.14 -17.89 -18.20
CA ASP A 20 -16.41 -18.52 -18.60
C ASP A 20 -17.26 -19.05 -17.44
N ASN A 21 -16.62 -19.43 -16.32
CA ASN A 21 -17.25 -19.99 -15.12
C ASN A 21 -17.12 -19.09 -13.88
N PHE A 22 -17.04 -17.77 -14.06
CA PHE A 22 -16.89 -16.81 -12.96
C PHE A 22 -17.97 -16.97 -11.87
N ASN A 23 -19.17 -17.45 -12.24
CA ASN A 23 -20.32 -17.62 -11.37
C ASN A 23 -20.27 -18.91 -10.51
N GLU A 24 -19.42 -19.87 -10.87
CA GLU A 24 -19.21 -21.12 -10.11
C GLU A 24 -18.27 -20.92 -8.92
N VAL A 25 -17.41 -19.91 -8.98
CA VAL A 25 -16.51 -19.53 -7.88
C VAL A 25 -17.36 -19.06 -6.70
N SER A 26 -17.22 -19.73 -5.56
CA SER A 26 -18.11 -19.57 -4.41
C SER A 26 -17.41 -19.17 -3.12
N SER A 27 -16.09 -18.97 -3.17
CA SER A 27 -15.27 -18.54 -2.04
C SER A 27 -14.02 -17.78 -2.46
N LEU A 28 -13.46 -17.01 -1.53
CA LEU A 28 -12.19 -16.31 -1.73
C LEU A 28 -11.05 -17.31 -1.92
N GLU A 29 -11.09 -18.42 -1.20
CA GLU A 29 -10.12 -19.50 -1.31
C GLU A 29 -10.16 -20.18 -2.69
N GLU A 30 -11.34 -20.45 -3.23
CA GLU A 30 -11.47 -20.98 -4.60
C GLU A 30 -10.89 -19.99 -5.61
N LEU A 31 -11.22 -18.70 -5.49
CA LEU A 31 -10.70 -17.65 -6.36
C LEU A 31 -9.17 -17.62 -6.35
N ILE A 32 -8.53 -17.46 -5.20
CA ILE A 32 -7.06 -17.30 -5.12
C ILE A 32 -6.27 -18.53 -5.58
N ASN A 33 -6.93 -19.69 -5.67
CA ASN A 33 -6.34 -20.94 -6.12
C ASN A 33 -6.59 -21.25 -7.60
N LEU A 34 -7.28 -20.36 -8.33
CA LEU A 34 -7.47 -20.50 -9.78
C LEU A 34 -6.11 -20.55 -10.50
N PRO A 35 -5.95 -21.39 -11.54
CA PRO A 35 -4.70 -21.53 -12.28
C PRO A 35 -4.11 -20.20 -12.79
N GLU A 36 -4.97 -19.26 -13.19
CA GLU A 36 -4.64 -17.94 -13.72
C GLU A 36 -3.91 -17.05 -12.69
N PHE A 37 -4.07 -17.34 -11.40
CA PHE A 37 -3.57 -16.55 -10.27
C PHE A 37 -2.43 -17.22 -9.52
N LYS A 38 -2.01 -18.42 -9.96
CA LYS A 38 -0.89 -19.14 -9.36
C LYS A 38 0.40 -18.31 -9.47
N ASN A 39 1.12 -18.20 -8.35
CA ASN A 39 2.38 -17.48 -8.22
C ASN A 39 2.29 -15.98 -8.56
N LYS A 40 1.11 -15.37 -8.39
CA LYS A 40 0.92 -13.92 -8.56
C LYS A 40 0.58 -13.26 -7.23
N ILE A 41 0.97 -12.00 -7.09
CA ILE A 41 0.39 -11.11 -6.08
C ILE A 41 -0.97 -10.64 -6.61
N LEU A 42 -2.03 -10.77 -5.82
CA LEU A 42 -3.38 -10.42 -6.24
C LEU A 42 -3.81 -9.11 -5.58
N TYR A 43 -4.29 -8.18 -6.38
CA TYR A 43 -5.00 -6.98 -5.92
C TYR A 43 -6.48 -7.17 -6.21
N ILE A 44 -7.28 -7.36 -5.17
CA ILE A 44 -8.70 -7.69 -5.30
C ILE A 44 -9.52 -6.47 -4.87
N ASN A 45 -10.25 -5.90 -5.83
CA ASN A 45 -11.19 -4.81 -5.67
C ASN A 45 -12.61 -5.37 -5.54
N LEU A 46 -13.22 -5.28 -4.35
CA LEU A 46 -14.64 -5.53 -4.17
C LEU A 46 -15.42 -4.21 -4.36
N PHE A 47 -16.33 -4.20 -5.33
CA PHE A 47 -17.06 -3.01 -5.75
C PHE A 47 -18.54 -3.28 -6.05
N SER A 48 -19.30 -2.20 -6.18
CA SER A 48 -20.68 -2.23 -6.69
C SER A 48 -20.87 -1.07 -7.66
N PHE A 49 -21.46 -1.31 -8.84
CA PHE A 49 -21.79 -0.25 -9.80
C PHE A 49 -22.81 0.77 -9.25
N TYR A 50 -23.55 0.41 -8.20
CA TYR A 50 -24.49 1.30 -7.53
C TYR A 50 -23.85 2.15 -6.42
N CYS A 51 -22.55 1.95 -6.15
CA CYS A 51 -21.81 2.71 -5.16
C CYS A 51 -20.94 3.76 -5.88
N LYS A 52 -21.35 5.03 -5.80
CA LYS A 52 -20.59 6.15 -6.39
C LYS A 52 -19.11 6.13 -5.96
N HIS A 53 -18.84 5.94 -4.67
CA HIS A 53 -17.46 5.85 -4.16
C HIS A 53 -16.67 4.68 -4.75
N SER A 54 -17.32 3.59 -5.16
CA SER A 54 -16.61 2.49 -5.82
C SER A 54 -16.23 2.83 -7.26
N VAL A 55 -17.15 3.46 -7.99
CA VAL A 55 -16.92 3.90 -9.37
C VAL A 55 -15.86 5.00 -9.43
N ASP A 56 -15.92 5.96 -8.49
CA ASP A 56 -14.92 7.03 -8.39
C ASP A 56 -13.50 6.47 -8.15
N GLU A 57 -13.35 5.27 -7.58
CA GLU A 57 -12.04 4.63 -7.37
C GLU A 57 -11.44 4.03 -8.65
N PHE A 58 -12.22 3.80 -9.71
CA PHE A 58 -11.71 3.16 -10.94
C PHE A 58 -10.61 3.99 -11.61
N THR A 59 -10.69 5.32 -11.55
CA THR A 59 -9.64 6.22 -12.08
C THR A 59 -8.28 6.01 -11.43
N TYR A 60 -8.25 5.49 -10.20
CA TYR A 60 -7.03 5.27 -9.43
C TYR A 60 -6.49 3.84 -9.62
N ILE A 61 -7.29 2.92 -10.15
CA ILE A 61 -6.86 1.53 -10.34
C ILE A 61 -5.80 1.44 -11.44
N GLU A 62 -5.94 2.17 -12.54
CA GLU A 62 -4.96 2.16 -13.64
C GLU A 62 -3.57 2.66 -13.19
N GLU A 63 -3.54 3.70 -12.37
CA GLU A 63 -2.30 4.20 -11.77
C GLU A 63 -1.72 3.20 -10.77
N LEU A 64 -2.56 2.59 -9.93
CA LEU A 64 -2.12 1.54 -9.00
C LEU A 64 -1.53 0.34 -9.74
N GLN A 65 -2.15 -0.09 -10.85
CA GLN A 65 -1.64 -1.13 -11.74
C GLN A 65 -0.26 -0.77 -12.26
N SER A 66 -0.13 0.43 -12.83
CA SER A 66 1.12 0.94 -13.39
C SER A 66 2.24 0.97 -12.33
N ASN A 67 1.94 1.44 -11.12
CA ASN A 67 2.92 1.51 -10.02
C ASN A 67 3.27 0.12 -9.47
N SER A 68 2.30 -0.79 -9.38
CA SER A 68 2.55 -2.16 -8.91
C SER A 68 3.51 -2.88 -9.85
N HIS A 69 3.32 -2.75 -11.17
CA HIS A 69 4.21 -3.36 -12.16
C HIS A 69 5.65 -2.82 -12.12
N LYS A 70 5.84 -1.53 -11.81
CA LYS A 70 7.19 -0.92 -11.69
C LYS A 70 7.98 -1.45 -10.50
N ASN A 71 7.30 -1.83 -9.43
CA ASN A 71 7.92 -2.23 -8.16
C ASN A 71 8.10 -3.75 -8.04
N LEU A 72 7.77 -4.52 -9.08
CA LEU A 72 7.94 -5.97 -9.07
C LEU A 72 9.41 -6.35 -9.07
N LYS A 73 9.76 -7.33 -8.24
CA LYS A 73 11.05 -8.00 -8.31
C LYS A 73 11.07 -8.98 -9.48
N VAL A 74 12.27 -9.37 -9.89
CA VAL A 74 12.47 -10.39 -10.93
C VAL A 74 11.75 -11.69 -10.52
N GLY A 75 10.85 -12.15 -11.38
CA GLY A 75 10.05 -13.36 -11.15
C GLY A 75 8.72 -13.14 -10.43
N GLU A 76 8.41 -11.91 -10.03
CA GLU A 76 7.09 -11.54 -9.52
C GLU A 76 6.16 -11.12 -10.66
N ASP A 77 4.87 -11.40 -10.48
CA ASP A 77 3.80 -10.95 -11.37
C ASP A 77 2.58 -10.56 -10.53
N VAL A 78 1.74 -9.68 -11.06
CA VAL A 78 0.53 -9.18 -10.38
C VAL A 78 -0.71 -9.49 -11.20
N ALA A 79 -1.82 -9.72 -10.51
CA ALA A 79 -3.15 -9.79 -11.11
C ALA A 79 -4.10 -8.85 -10.38
N PHE A 80 -4.81 -8.05 -11.16
CA PHE A 80 -5.90 -7.22 -10.66
C PHE A 80 -7.22 -7.94 -10.91
N ILE A 81 -8.00 -8.09 -9.84
CA ILE A 81 -9.26 -8.82 -9.85
C ILE A 81 -10.35 -7.87 -9.34
N HIS A 82 -11.41 -7.72 -10.12
CA HIS A 82 -12.55 -6.86 -9.84
C HIS A 82 -13.77 -7.74 -9.54
N LEU A 83 -14.16 -7.76 -8.27
CA LEU A 83 -15.30 -8.51 -7.77
C LEU A 83 -16.52 -7.58 -7.65
N SER A 84 -17.50 -7.76 -8.52
CA SER A 84 -18.78 -7.06 -8.40
C SER A 84 -19.70 -7.79 -7.44
N THR A 85 -20.29 -7.06 -6.50
CA THR A 85 -21.37 -7.61 -5.66
C THR A 85 -22.57 -8.02 -6.52
N PRO A 86 -23.30 -9.11 -6.18
CA PRO A 86 -24.50 -9.55 -6.90
C PRO A 86 -25.69 -8.58 -6.78
N LYS A 87 -25.65 -7.65 -5.82
CA LYS A 87 -26.81 -6.84 -5.45
C LYS A 87 -27.33 -6.02 -6.64
N TRP A 88 -28.52 -6.38 -7.11
CA TRP A 88 -29.23 -5.76 -8.24
C TRP A 88 -28.51 -5.87 -9.60
N ALA A 89 -27.42 -6.65 -9.69
CA ALA A 89 -26.68 -6.85 -10.92
C ALA A 89 -27.09 -8.20 -11.54
N PHE A 90 -27.85 -8.15 -12.64
CA PHE A 90 -27.97 -9.30 -13.53
C PHE A 90 -26.83 -9.30 -14.54
N GLU A 91 -26.43 -10.47 -15.03
CA GLU A 91 -25.18 -10.67 -15.78
C GLU A 91 -25.04 -9.73 -16.99
N SER A 92 -26.11 -9.52 -17.77
CA SER A 92 -26.02 -8.64 -18.94
C SER A 92 -25.80 -7.17 -18.57
N PHE A 93 -26.41 -6.69 -17.47
CA PHE A 93 -26.13 -5.36 -16.95
C PHE A 93 -24.69 -5.25 -16.45
N TRP A 94 -24.22 -6.24 -15.70
CA TRP A 94 -22.83 -6.28 -15.24
C TRP A 94 -21.84 -6.27 -16.42
N LYS A 95 -22.04 -7.13 -17.42
CA LYS A 95 -21.21 -7.20 -18.64
C LYS A 95 -21.18 -5.89 -19.41
N SER A 96 -22.34 -5.24 -19.58
CA SER A 96 -22.43 -3.92 -20.22
C SER A 96 -21.61 -2.86 -19.48
N ASN A 97 -21.71 -2.82 -18.14
CA ASN A 97 -20.93 -1.85 -17.37
C ASN A 97 -19.43 -2.19 -17.40
N VAL A 98 -19.06 -3.46 -17.33
CA VAL A 98 -17.65 -3.89 -17.45
C VAL A 98 -17.08 -3.46 -18.81
N GLU A 99 -17.85 -3.56 -19.89
CA GLU A 99 -17.49 -3.03 -21.22
C GLU A 99 -17.35 -1.51 -21.20
N ASP A 100 -18.32 -0.79 -20.63
CA ASP A 100 -18.35 0.68 -20.62
C ASP A 100 -17.18 1.30 -19.82
N TYR A 101 -16.76 0.68 -18.71
CA TYR A 101 -15.65 1.17 -17.89
C TYR A 101 -14.27 0.72 -18.39
N ASP A 102 -14.17 -0.32 -19.25
CA ASP A 102 -12.93 -0.88 -19.84
C ASP A 102 -11.77 -1.07 -18.84
N LEU A 103 -12.09 -1.39 -17.57
CA LEU A 103 -11.08 -1.48 -16.52
C LEU A 103 -10.21 -2.73 -16.71
N ALA A 104 -8.91 -2.57 -16.94
CA ALA A 104 -8.02 -3.69 -17.19
C ALA A 104 -7.95 -4.66 -15.99
N GLY A 105 -7.96 -5.97 -16.25
CA GLY A 105 -7.89 -7.00 -15.21
C GLY A 105 -8.93 -8.10 -15.38
N TYR A 106 -9.07 -8.94 -14.36
CA TYR A 106 -10.05 -10.02 -14.32
C TYR A 106 -11.32 -9.56 -13.63
N HIS A 107 -12.48 -9.85 -14.22
CA HIS A 107 -13.78 -9.41 -13.73
C HIS A 107 -14.64 -10.61 -13.35
N PHE A 108 -15.23 -10.54 -12.16
CA PHE A 108 -16.14 -11.56 -11.64
C PHE A 108 -17.40 -10.90 -11.09
N LEU A 109 -18.56 -11.41 -11.51
CA LEU A 109 -19.80 -11.17 -10.79
C LEU A 109 -19.96 -12.25 -9.73
N MET A 110 -19.84 -11.87 -8.45
CA MET A 110 -19.95 -12.81 -7.35
C MET A 110 -21.37 -13.35 -7.23
N ASN A 111 -21.52 -14.61 -6.85
CA ASN A 111 -22.79 -15.11 -6.32
C ASN A 111 -22.94 -14.78 -4.83
N GLU A 112 -24.15 -14.92 -4.28
CA GLU A 112 -24.44 -14.62 -2.86
C GLU A 112 -23.62 -15.49 -1.89
N LYS A 113 -23.33 -16.75 -2.25
CA LYS A 113 -22.50 -17.64 -1.42
C LYS A 113 -21.08 -17.09 -1.31
N PHE A 114 -20.51 -16.64 -2.42
CA PHE A 114 -19.20 -16.00 -2.46
C PHE A 114 -19.19 -14.71 -1.65
N LEU A 115 -20.19 -13.83 -1.82
CA LEU A 115 -20.24 -12.57 -1.05
C LEU A 115 -20.23 -12.83 0.46
N ASN A 116 -21.00 -13.82 0.92
CA ASN A 116 -21.05 -14.21 2.33
C ASN A 116 -19.73 -14.83 2.81
N ASN A 117 -19.12 -15.72 2.03
CA ASN A 117 -17.81 -16.28 2.33
C ASN A 117 -16.74 -15.16 2.41
N PHE A 118 -16.71 -14.24 1.44
CA PHE A 118 -15.76 -13.14 1.42
C PHE A 118 -15.82 -12.32 2.71
N TRP A 119 -17.01 -11.93 3.17
CA TRP A 119 -17.15 -11.16 4.41
C TRP A 119 -16.88 -11.95 5.68
N SER A 120 -16.88 -13.29 5.64
CA SER A 120 -16.51 -14.11 6.80
C SER A 120 -15.02 -14.05 7.12
N HIS A 121 -14.18 -13.71 6.14
CA HIS A 121 -12.74 -13.47 6.31
C HIS A 121 -12.41 -12.16 7.04
N PHE A 122 -13.38 -11.24 7.10
CA PHE A 122 -13.17 -9.88 7.57
C PHE A 122 -14.24 -9.45 8.59
N PRO A 123 -14.44 -10.20 9.69
CA PRO A 123 -15.52 -9.97 10.64
C PRO A 123 -15.46 -8.60 11.36
N GLU A 124 -14.27 -8.02 11.46
CA GLU A 124 -14.00 -6.73 12.06
C GLU A 124 -14.16 -5.55 11.08
N ALA A 125 -14.36 -5.81 9.78
CA ALA A 125 -14.63 -4.75 8.81
C ALA A 125 -16.11 -4.36 8.77
N GLN A 126 -16.37 -3.08 8.52
CA GLN A 126 -17.69 -2.65 8.08
C GLN A 126 -17.96 -3.23 6.69
N LYS A 127 -19.01 -4.05 6.56
CA LYS A 127 -19.41 -4.66 5.29
C LYS A 127 -19.90 -3.58 4.33
N GLY A 128 -19.08 -3.21 3.35
CA GLY A 128 -19.41 -2.19 2.37
C GLY A 128 -18.35 -2.10 1.28
N THR A 129 -18.72 -1.48 0.16
CA THR A 129 -17.81 -1.19 -0.95
C THR A 129 -17.50 0.31 -0.99
N PRO A 130 -16.33 0.74 -1.51
CA PRO A 130 -15.24 -0.10 -2.01
C PRO A 130 -14.47 -0.80 -0.88
N PHE A 131 -13.99 -2.01 -1.14
CA PHE A 131 -13.13 -2.76 -0.23
C PHE A 131 -12.01 -3.43 -0.99
N PHE A 132 -10.77 -3.27 -0.50
CA PHE A 132 -9.57 -3.71 -1.21
C PHE A 132 -8.74 -4.63 -0.34
N ILE A 133 -8.26 -5.72 -0.94
CA ILE A 133 -7.33 -6.64 -0.30
C ILE A 133 -6.16 -6.94 -1.23
N GLN A 134 -5.02 -7.24 -0.62
CA GLN A 134 -3.86 -7.79 -1.28
C GLN A 134 -3.68 -9.24 -0.83
N VAL A 135 -3.36 -10.11 -1.78
CA VAL A 135 -2.97 -11.49 -1.52
C VAL A 135 -1.56 -11.66 -2.04
N THR A 136 -0.65 -12.05 -1.16
CA THR A 136 0.76 -12.30 -1.54
C THR A 136 0.93 -13.71 -2.10
N MET A 137 2.08 -14.01 -2.72
CA MET A 137 2.32 -15.30 -3.38
C MET A 137 2.25 -16.52 -2.44
N ASP A 138 2.53 -16.32 -1.15
CA ASP A 138 2.38 -17.33 -0.09
C ASP A 138 0.93 -17.46 0.42
N LYS A 139 -0.01 -16.77 -0.23
CA LYS A 139 -1.44 -16.71 0.07
C LYS A 139 -1.78 -15.97 1.36
N LYS A 140 -0.87 -15.18 1.93
CA LYS A 140 -1.22 -14.29 3.03
C LYS A 140 -2.08 -13.14 2.51
N ILE A 141 -3.24 -12.97 3.16
CA ILE A 141 -4.25 -11.96 2.85
C ILE A 141 -4.07 -10.79 3.82
N SER A 142 -4.03 -9.57 3.28
CA SER A 142 -4.09 -8.34 4.06
C SER A 142 -5.16 -7.40 3.50
N LYS A 143 -5.92 -6.77 4.39
CA LYS A 143 -6.72 -5.59 4.03
C LYS A 143 -5.75 -4.47 3.65
N THR A 144 -6.07 -3.75 2.59
CA THR A 144 -5.28 -2.59 2.17
C THR A 144 -6.13 -1.32 2.12
N PHE A 145 -5.47 -0.18 1.95
CA PHE A 145 -6.15 1.08 1.71
C PHE A 145 -6.83 1.09 0.32
N ARG A 146 -7.81 1.96 0.13
CA ARG A 146 -8.42 2.20 -1.20
C ARG A 146 -7.33 2.64 -2.20
N PRO A 147 -7.46 2.38 -3.51
CA PRO A 147 -6.49 2.80 -4.52
C PRO A 147 -6.09 4.25 -4.40
N SER A 148 -7.06 5.15 -4.23
CA SER A 148 -6.84 6.57 -3.99
C SER A 148 -5.90 6.83 -2.80
N THR A 149 -6.11 6.11 -1.69
CA THR A 149 -5.27 6.22 -0.49
C THR A 149 -3.88 5.60 -0.70
N MET A 150 -3.76 4.51 -1.46
CA MET A 150 -2.45 3.92 -1.78
C MET A 150 -1.63 4.86 -2.67
N ILE A 151 -2.26 5.51 -3.65
CA ILE A 151 -1.61 6.49 -4.52
C ILE A 151 -1.25 7.76 -3.76
N GLN A 152 -2.16 8.29 -2.94
CA GLN A 152 -1.88 9.50 -2.15
C GLN A 152 -0.76 9.27 -1.13
N LYS A 153 -0.63 8.05 -0.59
CA LYS A 153 0.45 7.71 0.35
C LYS A 153 1.78 7.38 -0.31
N ALA A 154 1.81 6.95 -1.56
CA ALA A 154 3.06 6.55 -2.21
C ALA A 154 4.13 7.66 -2.24
N PRO A 155 3.79 8.95 -2.53
CA PRO A 155 4.74 10.06 -2.40
C PRO A 155 5.25 10.25 -0.97
N LEU A 156 4.36 10.13 0.03
CA LEU A 156 4.72 10.25 1.44
C LEU A 156 5.67 9.14 1.87
N ASP A 157 5.35 7.89 1.54
CA ASP A 157 6.18 6.72 1.85
C ASP A 157 7.55 6.79 1.16
N ALA A 158 7.60 7.24 -0.10
CA ALA A 158 8.84 7.45 -0.83
C ALA A 158 9.70 8.56 -0.17
N ALA A 159 9.08 9.68 0.20
CA ALA A 159 9.76 10.78 0.88
C ALA A 159 10.27 10.38 2.27
N LEU A 160 9.50 9.57 3.02
CA LEU A 160 9.94 9.02 4.31
C LEU A 160 11.10 8.05 4.14
N ASN A 161 11.05 7.16 3.14
CA ASN A 161 12.14 6.23 2.89
C ASN A 161 13.43 6.94 2.48
N ASP A 162 13.35 7.95 1.62
CA ASP A 162 14.52 8.78 1.28
C ASP A 162 15.04 9.51 2.52
N PHE A 163 14.16 10.14 3.30
CA PHE A 163 14.52 10.78 4.56
C PHE A 163 15.27 9.84 5.51
N VAL A 164 14.73 8.64 5.75
CA VAL A 164 15.36 7.62 6.61
C VAL A 164 16.72 7.23 6.04
N LEU A 165 16.81 6.95 4.74
CA LEU A 165 18.06 6.52 4.11
C LEU A 165 19.15 7.60 4.17
N GLN A 166 18.80 8.85 3.92
CA GLN A 166 19.74 9.97 4.02
C GLN A 166 20.20 10.18 5.46
N THR A 167 19.32 9.98 6.44
CA THR A 167 19.68 10.01 7.86
C THR A 167 20.65 8.89 8.23
N PHE A 168 20.45 7.67 7.70
CA PHE A 168 21.38 6.55 7.89
C PHE A 168 22.76 6.87 7.30
N LYS A 169 22.81 7.46 6.09
CA LYS A 169 24.05 7.90 5.44
C LYS A 169 24.77 8.97 6.26
N PHE A 170 24.05 9.95 6.79
CA PHE A 170 24.63 10.99 7.65
C PHE A 170 25.24 10.36 8.92
N VAL A 171 24.49 9.53 9.64
CA VAL A 171 24.97 8.87 10.87
C VAL A 171 26.17 8.00 10.56
N ARG A 172 26.14 7.24 9.47
CA ARG A 172 27.25 6.38 9.06
C ARG A 172 28.52 7.17 8.75
N ALA A 173 28.41 8.32 8.09
CA ALA A 173 29.54 9.18 7.77
C ALA A 173 30.16 9.87 8.99
N ASN A 174 29.38 10.01 10.08
CA ASN A 174 29.79 10.70 11.31
C ASN A 174 29.82 9.77 12.54
N LEU A 175 29.84 8.45 12.33
CA LEU A 175 29.58 7.47 13.38
C LEU A 175 30.56 7.58 14.56
N ASP A 176 31.84 7.82 14.29
CA ASP A 176 32.87 7.96 15.34
C ASP A 176 32.58 9.16 16.24
N SER A 177 32.14 10.28 15.66
CA SER A 177 31.74 11.48 16.42
C SER A 177 30.42 11.29 17.16
N VAL A 178 29.50 10.51 16.61
CA VAL A 178 28.24 10.13 17.26
C VAL A 178 28.49 9.23 18.48
N LEU A 179 29.39 8.25 18.34
CA LEU A 179 29.74 7.30 19.40
C LEU A 179 30.63 7.93 20.48
N SER A 180 31.47 8.93 20.16
CA SER A 180 32.35 9.57 21.14
C SER A 180 31.57 10.29 22.25
N GLY A 181 30.38 10.83 21.95
CA GLY A 181 29.48 11.40 22.95
C GLY A 181 28.72 10.36 23.76
N HIS A 182 28.54 9.14 23.23
CA HIS A 182 27.69 8.10 23.83
C HIS A 182 28.17 6.66 23.49
N PRO A 183 29.30 6.21 24.07
CA PRO A 183 29.95 4.96 23.66
C PRO A 183 29.17 3.68 24.01
N GLU A 184 28.17 3.77 24.89
CA GLU A 184 27.37 2.62 25.33
C GLU A 184 26.04 2.46 24.58
N LYS A 185 25.78 3.31 23.56
CA LYS A 185 24.51 3.29 22.82
C LYS A 185 24.58 2.35 21.61
N TYR A 186 23.52 1.60 21.42
CA TYR A 186 23.38 0.65 20.31
C TYR A 186 22.50 1.18 19.18
N ASP A 187 21.55 2.08 19.48
CA ASP A 187 20.62 2.65 18.49
C ASP A 187 20.28 4.13 18.77
N LEU A 188 19.87 4.86 17.73
CA LEU A 188 19.24 6.18 17.81
C LEU A 188 17.77 6.08 17.41
N LEU A 189 16.84 6.51 18.26
CA LEU A 189 15.41 6.51 17.96
C LEU A 189 14.97 7.91 17.53
N PHE A 190 14.39 7.98 16.34
CA PHE A 190 13.73 9.16 15.80
C PHE A 190 12.24 9.01 16.02
N LYS A 191 11.59 10.02 16.61
CA LYS A 191 10.14 10.05 16.80
C LYS A 191 9.57 11.39 16.37
N PHE A 192 8.51 11.34 15.59
CA PHE A 192 7.75 12.50 15.16
C PHE A 192 6.52 12.64 16.04
N ASP A 193 6.42 13.76 16.76
CA ASP A 193 5.31 14.05 17.67
C ASP A 193 4.52 15.27 17.20
N LYS A 194 3.22 15.07 16.93
CA LYS A 194 2.30 16.14 16.50
C LYS A 194 1.86 17.04 17.67
N SER A 195 2.10 16.63 18.92
CA SER A 195 1.56 17.32 20.11
C SER A 195 2.25 18.64 20.48
N SER A 196 3.39 18.95 19.85
CA SER A 196 4.04 20.26 19.98
C SER A 196 4.64 20.68 18.64
N GLU A 197 3.93 21.50 17.86
CA GLU A 197 4.49 22.30 16.75
C GLU A 197 5.47 21.55 15.80
N GLU A 198 5.07 20.43 15.18
CA GLU A 198 5.91 19.74 14.15
C GLU A 198 7.39 19.52 14.54
N LYS A 199 7.72 19.33 15.82
CA LYS A 199 9.12 19.14 16.26
C LYS A 199 9.56 17.69 16.11
N ILE A 200 10.66 17.46 15.40
CA ILE A 200 11.38 16.18 15.45
C ILE A 200 12.02 16.07 16.83
N SER A 201 11.71 15.01 17.56
CA SER A 201 12.34 14.73 18.84
C SER A 201 13.32 13.56 18.69
N PHE A 202 14.58 13.79 19.06
CA PHE A 202 15.61 12.77 19.13
C PHE A 202 15.54 12.11 20.49
N PHE A 203 15.14 10.85 20.51
CA PHE A 203 15.31 10.03 21.70
C PHE A 203 16.47 9.10 21.41
N THR A 204 17.63 9.37 21.98
CA THR A 204 18.46 8.21 22.30
C THR A 204 17.68 7.39 23.34
N TYR A 205 17.67 6.06 23.26
CA TYR A 205 17.13 5.24 24.34
C TYR A 205 18.01 5.48 25.59
N SER A 206 17.65 6.53 26.32
CA SER A 206 18.30 7.03 27.51
C SER A 206 17.18 7.62 28.33
N LYS A 207 16.74 6.87 29.34
CA LYS A 207 16.06 7.49 30.48
C LYS A 207 16.95 8.64 30.97
N ASN A 208 16.38 9.84 30.98
CA ASN A 208 16.76 10.96 31.82
C ASN A 208 18.21 11.45 31.73
N ASP A 209 18.48 12.46 30.91
CA ASP A 209 19.31 13.58 31.39
C ASP A 209 19.03 14.87 30.57
N PRO A 210 18.27 15.84 31.10
CA PRO A 210 17.92 17.08 30.40
C PRO A 210 19.04 18.14 30.34
N ASP A 211 20.19 17.92 30.98
CA ASP A 211 21.01 19.03 31.50
C ASP A 211 22.47 19.11 31.01
N ASN A 212 22.77 18.69 29.77
CA ASN A 212 24.11 18.87 29.20
C ASN A 212 24.12 19.75 27.94
N SER A 213 24.41 21.03 28.14
CA SER A 213 24.48 22.12 27.15
C SER A 213 25.70 22.07 26.22
N ASN A 214 26.40 20.94 26.13
CA ASN A 214 27.47 20.69 25.18
C ASN A 214 27.03 19.67 24.13
N GLU A 215 25.96 19.98 23.41
CA GLU A 215 25.60 19.25 22.21
C GLU A 215 26.77 19.38 21.22
N VAL A 216 27.53 18.29 21.06
CA VAL A 216 28.65 18.18 20.11
C VAL A 216 28.13 18.62 18.74
N ASP A 217 28.92 19.38 17.97
CA ASP A 217 28.48 19.96 16.69
C ASP A 217 27.85 18.94 15.72
N VAL A 218 28.23 17.67 15.81
CA VAL A 218 27.63 16.56 15.05
C VAL A 218 26.14 16.38 15.34
N TRP A 219 25.70 16.56 16.58
CA TRP A 219 24.30 16.44 17.01
C TRP A 219 23.46 17.62 16.55
N LYS A 220 24.01 18.84 16.65
CA LYS A 220 23.39 20.04 16.08
C LYS A 220 23.22 19.90 14.57
N ASN A 221 24.25 19.42 13.87
CA ASN A 221 24.19 19.19 12.43
C ASN A 221 23.20 18.08 12.05
N LEU A 222 23.13 17.00 12.83
CA LEU A 222 22.13 15.94 12.63
C LEU A 222 20.70 16.48 12.84
N ASN A 223 20.51 17.32 13.85
CA ASN A 223 19.21 17.94 14.12
C ASN A 223 18.77 18.85 12.98
N VAL A 224 19.62 19.80 12.58
CA VAL A 224 19.36 20.70 11.45
C VAL A 224 19.13 19.93 10.15
N PHE A 225 19.90 18.87 9.90
CA PHE A 225 19.72 18.00 8.75
C PHE A 225 18.33 17.34 8.77
N ALA A 226 17.98 16.69 9.88
CA ALA A 226 16.70 16.00 10.00
C ALA A 226 15.52 16.96 9.92
N GLU A 227 15.57 18.12 10.56
CA GLU A 227 14.52 19.15 10.47
C GLU A 227 14.30 19.59 9.01
N ARG A 228 15.37 19.95 8.29
CA ARG A 228 15.29 20.35 6.88
C ARG A 228 14.77 19.24 5.98
N SER A 229 15.27 18.03 6.16
CA SER A 229 14.85 16.88 5.35
C SER A 229 13.40 16.51 5.63
N PHE A 230 12.93 16.63 6.87
CA PHE A 230 11.52 16.41 7.23
C PHE A 230 10.60 17.51 6.69
N ASP A 231 11.02 18.78 6.75
CA ASP A 231 10.25 19.88 6.18
C ASP A 231 10.05 19.78 4.67
N SER A 232 10.91 19.03 3.99
CA SER A 232 10.76 18.73 2.56
C SER A 232 9.73 17.64 2.24
N ILE A 233 9.23 16.91 3.25
CA ILE A 233 8.25 15.83 3.07
C ILE A 233 6.85 16.44 2.81
N PRO A 234 6.22 16.13 1.66
CA PRO A 234 4.87 16.61 1.36
C PRO A 234 3.82 15.89 2.20
N ASP A 235 2.69 16.56 2.49
CA ASP A 235 1.51 15.98 3.16
C ASP A 235 1.82 15.27 4.51
N LYS A 236 2.28 16.07 5.49
CA LYS A 236 2.70 15.59 6.82
C LYS A 236 1.55 15.08 7.71
N ASP A 237 0.29 15.17 7.27
CA ASP A 237 -0.88 14.85 8.10
C ASP A 237 -0.96 13.36 8.47
N GLY A 238 -0.30 12.48 7.69
CA GLY A 238 -0.18 11.05 7.95
C GLY A 238 0.95 10.62 8.90
N LEU A 239 1.81 11.55 9.36
CA LEU A 239 3.06 11.23 10.07
C LEU A 239 2.93 11.09 11.60
N SER A 240 1.71 11.23 12.12
CA SER A 240 1.46 11.13 13.56
C SER A 240 1.93 9.77 14.10
N GLY A 241 2.95 9.78 14.97
CA GLY A 241 3.49 8.57 15.58
C GLY A 241 4.50 7.79 14.72
N TYR A 242 4.95 8.35 13.60
CA TYR A 242 6.07 7.77 12.85
C TYR A 242 7.33 7.76 13.71
N SER A 243 8.06 6.64 13.69
CA SER A 243 9.33 6.51 14.38
C SER A 243 10.18 5.44 13.72
N PHE A 244 11.50 5.58 13.81
CA PHE A 244 12.44 4.59 13.33
C PHE A 244 13.73 4.62 14.15
N ALA A 245 14.41 3.47 14.21
CA ALA A 245 15.66 3.32 14.92
C ALA A 245 16.82 3.17 13.93
N ILE A 246 17.93 3.85 14.21
CA ILE A 246 19.18 3.74 13.45
C ILE A 246 20.18 2.94 14.28
N PRO A 247 20.64 1.78 13.80
CA PRO A 247 21.66 1.01 14.49
C PRO A 247 23.01 1.72 14.43
N LEU A 248 23.69 1.83 15.57
CA LEU A 248 25.03 2.43 15.69
C LEU A 248 26.14 1.39 15.49
N ASN A 249 25.93 0.48 14.54
CA ASN A 249 26.88 -0.56 14.17
C ASN A 249 27.24 -0.44 12.69
N VAL A 250 28.54 -0.34 12.40
CA VAL A 250 29.07 -0.22 11.03
C VAL A 250 28.55 -1.31 10.10
N LYS A 251 28.63 -2.59 10.51
CA LYS A 251 28.23 -3.71 9.64
C LYS A 251 26.74 -3.69 9.33
N THR A 252 25.92 -3.29 10.30
CA THR A 252 24.46 -3.19 10.12
C THR A 252 24.10 -1.97 9.25
N LEU A 253 24.78 -0.84 9.43
CA LEU A 253 24.56 0.33 8.57
C LEU A 253 24.96 0.06 7.13
N ASP A 254 26.13 -0.55 6.91
CA ASP A 254 26.64 -0.90 5.59
C ASP A 254 25.77 -1.95 4.87
N SER A 255 24.98 -2.75 5.59
CA SER A 255 24.03 -3.70 4.98
C SER A 255 22.67 -3.08 4.63
N ILE A 256 22.32 -1.93 5.23
CA ILE A 256 21.05 -1.24 5.00
C ILE A 256 21.19 -0.17 3.93
N ILE A 257 22.34 0.50 3.85
CA ILE A 257 22.63 1.53 2.86
C ILE A 257 23.01 0.83 1.54
N PRO A 258 22.19 0.91 0.49
CA PRO A 258 22.56 0.36 -0.81
C PRO A 258 23.75 1.15 -1.39
N GLU A 259 24.65 0.43 -2.08
CA GLU A 259 25.80 1.00 -2.82
C GLU A 259 25.38 2.04 -3.87
#